data_AF-A0AAE4SWT2-F1
#
_entry.id   AF-A0AAE4SWT2-F1
#
_cell.length_a   1.000
_cell.length_b   1.000
_cell.length_c   1.000
_cell.angle_alpha   90.00
_cell.angle_beta   90.00
_cell.angle_gamma   90.00
#
_symmetry.space_group_name_H-M   'P 1'
#
loop_
_entity.id
_entity.type
_entity.pdbx_description
1 polymer ?
#
loop_
_entity_poly.entity_id
_entity_poly.type
_entity_poly.pdbx_seq_one_letter_code
_entity_poly.pdbx_strand_id
1 'polypeptide(L)'
;MFYGGGLLACIILLVIQISGGGGFLLPLITSILATLAHVGLGAWWTAQKARGNPRANGGAIAAGIIALLAGASWASWVAVAWDNFQAGTELPSINIAGLPAFILTPLTIALCMGAAIQLRRREKSA
;
A
#
# COMPACT_ATOMS: atom_id res chain seq x y z
N MET A 1 -18.15 -1.96 -7.95
CA MET A 1 -17.45 -1.08 -6.99
C MET A 1 -15.92 -1.31 -6.90
N PHE A 2 -15.29 -2.08 -7.80
CA PHE A 2 -13.83 -2.32 -7.80
C PHE A 2 -12.98 -1.11 -8.22
N TYR A 3 -13.56 -0.18 -8.99
CA TYR A 3 -12.82 0.90 -9.64
C TYR A 3 -12.51 2.08 -8.70
N GLY A 4 -13.45 2.45 -7.81
CA GLY A 4 -13.27 3.62 -6.95
C GLY A 4 -12.24 3.38 -5.85
N GLY A 5 -12.42 2.32 -5.06
CA GLY A 5 -11.60 2.08 -3.87
C GLY A 5 -10.15 1.69 -4.19
N GLY A 6 -9.93 0.80 -5.17
CA GLY A 6 -8.58 0.36 -5.54
C GLY A 6 -7.78 1.45 -6.27
N LEU A 7 -8.42 2.21 -7.16
CA LEU A 7 -7.78 3.34 -7.83
C LEU A 7 -7.45 4.45 -6.83
N LEU A 8 -8.37 4.76 -5.91
CA LEU A 8 -8.14 5.74 -4.85
C LEU A 8 -6.95 5.34 -3.97
N ALA A 9 -6.86 4.07 -3.58
CA ALA A 9 -5.71 3.56 -2.82
C ALA A 9 -4.40 3.72 -3.62
N CYS A 10 -4.37 3.35 -4.91
CA CYS A 10 -3.19 3.54 -5.75
C CYS A 10 -2.78 5.01 -5.90
N ILE A 11 -3.75 5.92 -6.03
CA ILE A 11 -3.50 7.37 -6.11
C ILE A 11 -2.92 7.89 -4.79
N ILE A 12 -3.49 7.48 -3.65
CA ILE A 12 -2.98 7.84 -2.32
C ILE A 12 -1.53 7.37 -2.18
N LEU A 13 -1.23 6.12 -2.54
CA LEU A 13 0.13 5.58 -2.49
C LEU A 13 1.10 6.34 -3.40
N LEU A 14 0.66 6.70 -4.61
CA LEU A 14 1.48 7.48 -5.55
C LEU A 14 1.78 8.88 -5.01
N VAL A 15 0.79 9.56 -4.44
CA VAL A 15 0.93 10.88 -3.80
C VAL A 15 1.90 10.82 -2.63
N ILE A 16 1.83 9.77 -1.81
CA ILE A 16 2.74 9.55 -0.68
C ILE A 16 4.18 9.34 -1.16
N GLN A 17 4.37 8.63 -2.27
CA GLN A 17 5.69 8.35 -2.82
C GLN A 17 6.40 9.59 -3.37
N ILE A 18 5.64 10.58 -3.85
CA ILE A 18 6.17 11.83 -4.43
C ILE A 18 6.20 13.00 -3.44
N SER A 19 5.46 12.93 -2.33
CA SER A 19 5.46 13.96 -1.28
C SER A 19 6.72 13.87 -0.42
N GLY A 20 7.87 14.18 -1.02
CA GLY A 20 9.11 14.43 -0.30
C GLY A 20 9.05 15.79 0.41
N GLY A 21 9.43 15.82 1.69
CA GLY A 21 9.97 17.03 2.35
C GLY A 21 8.96 18.08 2.83
N GLY A 22 8.07 17.71 3.76
CA GLY A 22 7.40 18.67 4.66
C GLY A 22 7.78 18.38 6.11
N GLY A 23 7.62 19.36 7.00
CA GLY A 23 7.98 19.23 8.43
C GLY A 23 7.39 17.99 9.12
N PHE A 24 7.82 17.70 10.34
CA PHE A 24 7.64 16.43 11.09
C PHE A 24 6.28 15.71 10.96
N LEU A 25 5.18 16.46 10.76
CA LEU A 25 3.84 15.92 10.55
C LEU A 25 3.63 15.26 9.18
N LEU A 26 4.24 15.75 8.11
CA LEU A 26 4.00 15.23 6.76
C LEU A 26 4.48 13.77 6.64
N PRO A 27 5.71 13.40 7.06
CA PRO A 27 6.15 12.00 7.05
C PRO A 27 5.27 11.08 7.89
N LEU A 28 4.74 11.57 9.02
CA LEU A 28 3.85 10.79 9.89
C LEU A 28 2.51 10.51 9.21
N ILE A 29 1.87 11.54 8.66
CA ILE A 29 0.58 11.42 7.96
C ILE A 29 0.73 10.49 6.75
N THR A 30 1.76 10.68 5.94
CA THR A 30 1.97 9.88 4.73
C THR A 30 2.23 8.42 5.07
N SER A 31 3.02 8.14 6.11
CA SER A 31 3.28 6.77 6.56
C SER A 31 2.01 6.09 7.06
N ILE A 32 1.16 6.80 7.84
CA ILE A 32 -0.12 6.26 8.33
C ILE A 32 -1.05 5.94 7.17
N LEU A 33 -1.20 6.87 6.22
CA LEU A 33 -2.04 6.65 5.04
C LEU A 33 -1.55 5.48 4.19
N ALA A 34 -0.23 5.35 4.03
CA ALA A 34 0.36 4.23 3.29
C ALA A 34 0.11 2.89 3.99
N THR A 35 0.24 2.83 5.32
CA THR A 35 -0.10 1.64 6.11
C THR A 35 -1.56 1.26 5.92
N LEU A 36 -2.48 2.20 6.10
CA LEU A 36 -3.93 1.94 5.97
C LEU A 36 -4.31 1.46 4.57
N ALA A 37 -3.77 2.10 3.53
CA ALA A 37 -4.01 1.71 2.14
C ALA A 37 -3.56 0.26 1.87
N HIS A 38 -2.35 -0.08 2.30
CA HIS A 38 -1.78 -1.41 2.12
C HIS A 38 -2.49 -2.49 2.94
N VAL A 39 -2.82 -2.20 4.21
CA VAL A 39 -3.57 -3.12 5.07
C VAL A 39 -4.97 -3.35 4.50
N GLY A 40 -5.67 -2.29 4.11
CA GLY A 40 -7.00 -2.38 3.51
C GLY A 40 -7.00 -3.18 2.21
N LEU A 41 -6.05 -2.89 1.31
CA LEU A 41 -5.89 -3.60 0.05
C LEU A 41 -5.52 -5.08 0.24
N GLY A 42 -4.55 -5.35 1.13
CA GLY A 42 -4.10 -6.70 1.45
C GLY A 42 -5.18 -7.54 2.10
N ALA A 43 -5.91 -6.99 3.07
CA ALA A 43 -7.07 -7.64 3.68
C ALA A 43 -8.18 -7.88 2.66
N TRP A 44 -8.45 -6.92 1.77
CA TRP A 44 -9.45 -7.08 0.71
C TRP A 44 -9.11 -8.24 -0.23
N TRP A 45 -7.88 -8.29 -0.74
CA TRP A 45 -7.46 -9.34 -1.67
C TRP A 45 -7.40 -10.73 -1.04
N THR A 46 -6.92 -10.83 0.20
CA THR A 46 -6.93 -12.10 0.94
C THR A 46 -8.35 -12.56 1.28
N ALA A 47 -9.24 -11.64 1.68
CA ALA A 47 -10.63 -11.95 1.99
C ALA A 47 -11.45 -12.41 0.78
N GLN A 48 -11.07 -12.04 -0.46
CA GLN A 48 -11.78 -12.51 -1.66
C GLN A 48 -11.71 -14.03 -1.85
N LYS A 49 -10.62 -14.66 -1.41
CA LYS A 49 -10.54 -16.14 -1.41
C LYS A 49 -11.48 -16.74 -0.38
N ALA A 50 -11.52 -16.19 0.83
CA ALA A 50 -12.44 -16.65 1.89
C ALA A 50 -13.91 -16.49 1.46
N ARG A 51 -14.22 -15.50 0.60
CA ARG A 51 -15.56 -15.27 0.03
C ARG A 51 -15.88 -16.15 -1.19
N GLY A 52 -15.02 -17.11 -1.55
CA GLY A 52 -15.27 -18.04 -2.66
C GLY A 52 -15.27 -17.38 -4.04
N ASN A 53 -14.66 -16.20 -4.20
CA ASN A 53 -14.64 -15.52 -5.48
C ASN A 53 -13.74 -16.28 -6.47
N PRO A 54 -14.25 -16.74 -7.63
CA PRO A 54 -13.43 -17.43 -8.63
C PRO A 54 -12.30 -16.56 -9.22
N ARG A 55 -12.34 -15.24 -9.01
CA ARG A 55 -11.25 -14.31 -9.36
C ARG A 55 -10.09 -14.28 -8.33
N ALA A 56 -10.26 -14.86 -7.14
CA ALA A 56 -9.23 -14.91 -6.09
C ALA A 56 -8.27 -16.10 -6.30
N ASN A 57 -7.56 -16.09 -7.44
CA ASN A 57 -6.54 -17.07 -7.77
C ASN A 57 -5.28 -16.90 -6.89
N GLY A 58 -4.31 -17.82 -7.02
CA GLY A 58 -3.04 -17.76 -6.27
C GLY A 58 -2.30 -16.43 -6.40
N GLY A 59 -2.38 -15.79 -7.58
CA GLY A 59 -1.81 -14.47 -7.84
C GLY A 59 -2.46 -13.35 -7.02
N ALA A 60 -3.80 -13.34 -6.89
CA ALA A 60 -4.50 -12.36 -6.07
C ALA A 60 -4.16 -12.49 -4.57
N ILE A 61 -3.97 -13.72 -4.07
CA ILE A 61 -3.54 -13.96 -2.68
C ILE A 61 -2.11 -13.46 -2.48
N ALA A 62 -1.19 -13.82 -3.37
CA ALA A 62 0.21 -13.41 -3.30
C ALA A 62 0.32 -11.88 -3.31
N ALA A 63 -0.46 -11.23 -4.16
CA ALA A 63 -0.51 -9.79 -4.26
C ALA A 63 -1.13 -9.15 -3.00
N GLY A 64 -2.10 -9.81 -2.36
CA GLY A 64 -2.63 -9.42 -1.05
C GLY A 64 -1.59 -9.53 0.07
N ILE A 65 -0.80 -10.60 0.09
CA ILE A 65 0.30 -10.80 1.05
C ILE A 65 1.38 -9.74 0.85
N ILE A 66 1.78 -9.47 -0.40
CA ILE A 66 2.75 -8.42 -0.74
C ILE A 66 2.25 -7.06 -0.24
N ALA A 67 0.97 -6.74 -0.43
CA ALA A 67 0.37 -5.53 0.10
C ALA A 67 0.43 -5.47 1.63
N LEU A 68 0.13 -6.58 2.34
CA LEU A 68 0.24 -6.62 3.81
C LEU A 68 1.69 -6.43 4.29
N LEU A 69 2.67 -7.04 3.62
CA LEU A 69 4.08 -6.86 3.94
C LEU A 69 4.53 -5.41 3.74
N ALA A 70 4.09 -4.77 2.66
CA ALA A 70 4.31 -3.35 2.43
C ALA A 70 3.67 -2.51 3.54
N GLY A 71 2.45 -2.84 3.96
CA GLY A 71 1.74 -2.14 5.05
C GLY A 71 2.46 -2.26 6.39
N ALA A 72 2.96 -3.46 6.73
CA ALA A 72 3.77 -3.69 7.91
C ALA A 72 5.10 -2.89 7.87
N SER A 73 5.74 -2.84 6.70
CA SER A 73 6.94 -2.03 6.51
C SER A 73 6.65 -0.53 6.66
N TRP A 74 5.56 -0.01 6.09
CA TRP A 74 5.11 1.37 6.33
C TRP A 74 4.75 1.63 7.80
N ALA A 75 4.19 0.65 8.52
CA ALA A 75 3.89 0.82 9.94
C ALA A 75 5.15 1.05 10.79
N SER A 76 6.29 0.47 10.41
CA SER A 76 7.56 0.79 11.05
C SER A 76 8.01 2.23 10.79
N TRP A 77 7.72 2.80 9.61
CA TRP A 77 7.93 4.22 9.33
C TRP A 77 7.02 5.12 10.15
N VAL A 78 5.78 4.70 10.43
CA VAL A 78 4.89 5.41 11.37
C VAL A 78 5.52 5.52 12.75
N ALA A 79 6.06 4.42 13.28
CA ALA A 79 6.72 4.42 14.60
C ALA A 79 7.89 5.41 14.63
N VAL A 80 8.77 5.38 13.62
CA VAL A 80 9.90 6.31 13.52
C VAL A 80 9.45 7.77 13.34
N ALA A 81 8.45 8.02 12.50
CA ALA A 81 7.92 9.37 12.29
C ALA A 81 7.24 9.92 13.55
N TRP A 82 6.59 9.04 14.34
CA TRP A 82 5.98 9.39 15.62
C TRP A 82 7.03 9.79 16.64
N ASP A 83 8.10 9.01 16.78
CA ASP A 83 9.19 9.30 17.71
C ASP A 83 9.88 10.63 17.35
N ASN A 84 10.15 10.87 16.06
CA ASN A 84 10.72 12.15 15.61
C ASN A 84 9.79 13.35 15.86
N PHE A 85 8.48 13.15 15.70
CA PHE A 85 7.48 14.19 16.01
C PHE A 85 7.47 14.52 17.51
N GLN A 86 7.50 13.51 18.38
CA GLN A 86 7.54 13.72 19.84
C GLN A 86 8.85 14.35 20.32
N ALA A 87 9.98 13.95 19.72
CA ALA A 87 11.29 14.47 20.09
C ALA A 87 11.55 15.89 19.54
N GLY A 88 10.76 16.36 18.58
CA GLY A 88 11.02 17.63 17.88
C GLY A 88 12.34 17.64 17.12
N THR A 89 12.84 16.46 16.72
CA THR A 89 14.16 16.29 16.10
C THR A 89 14.07 16.20 14.59
N GLU A 90 14.91 16.98 13.89
CA GLU A 90 15.01 16.93 12.42
C GLU A 90 15.91 15.81 11.91
N LEU A 91 16.74 15.18 12.76
CA LEU A 91 17.60 14.08 12.31
C LEU A 91 16.75 12.82 12.11
N PRO A 92 16.59 12.32 10.86
CA PRO A 92 15.78 11.16 10.60
C PRO A 92 16.44 9.92 11.20
N SER A 93 15.75 9.26 12.12
CA SER A 93 16.19 7.96 12.63
C SER A 93 16.22 6.94 11.49
N ILE A 94 17.29 6.13 11.44
CA ILE A 94 17.45 5.12 10.40
C ILE A 94 16.49 3.95 10.68
N ASN A 95 15.54 3.72 9.77
CA ASN A 95 14.59 2.60 9.87
C ASN A 95 14.84 1.55 8.78
N ILE A 96 15.53 0.46 9.15
CA ILE A 96 15.82 -0.64 8.23
C ILE A 96 14.57 -1.49 7.95
N ALA A 97 13.68 -1.65 8.95
CA ALA A 97 12.43 -2.42 8.80
C ALA A 97 11.45 -1.77 7.81
N GLY A 98 11.59 -0.46 7.60
CA GLY A 98 10.81 0.31 6.65
C GLY A 98 11.33 0.27 5.21
N LEU A 99 12.59 -0.11 4.98
CA LEU A 99 13.17 -0.10 3.63
C LEU A 99 12.42 -0.97 2.61
N PRO A 100 11.91 -2.17 2.95
CA PRO A 100 11.12 -2.97 2.02
C PRO A 100 9.91 -2.24 1.42
N ALA A 101 9.31 -1.28 2.15
CA ALA A 101 8.16 -0.51 1.68
C ALA A 101 8.40 0.15 0.32
N PHE A 102 9.62 0.64 0.05
CA PHE A 102 9.94 1.32 -1.20
C PHE A 102 9.97 0.39 -2.43
N ILE A 103 10.18 -0.90 -2.22
CA ILE A 103 10.14 -1.92 -3.29
C ILE A 103 8.75 -2.55 -3.37
N LEU A 104 8.14 -2.85 -2.21
CA LEU A 104 6.86 -3.53 -2.16
C LEU A 104 5.69 -2.63 -2.60
N THR A 105 5.78 -1.32 -2.40
CA THR A 105 4.75 -0.37 -2.85
C THR A 105 4.60 -0.32 -4.38
N PRO A 106 5.67 -0.08 -5.19
CA PRO A 106 5.53 -0.11 -6.64
C PRO A 106 5.14 -1.49 -7.16
N LEU A 107 5.58 -2.57 -6.50
CA LEU A 107 5.15 -3.93 -6.84
C LEU A 107 3.64 -4.11 -6.61
N THR A 108 3.13 -3.65 -5.47
CA THR A 108 1.69 -3.67 -5.15
C THR A 108 0.89 -2.89 -6.19
N ILE A 109 1.36 -1.70 -6.58
CA ILE A 109 0.75 -0.86 -7.61
C ILE A 109 0.73 -1.57 -8.98
N ALA A 110 1.85 -2.18 -9.38
CA ALA A 110 1.95 -2.91 -10.65
C ALA A 110 0.99 -4.12 -10.69
N LEU A 111 0.88 -4.86 -9.60
CA LEU A 111 -0.05 -5.98 -9.47
C LEU A 111 -1.51 -5.51 -9.55
N CYS A 112 -1.84 -4.38 -8.90
CA CYS A 112 -3.17 -3.77 -8.97
C CYS A 112 -3.53 -3.35 -10.40
N MET A 113 -2.61 -2.67 -11.09
CA MET A 113 -2.80 -2.27 -12.50
C MET A 113 -2.95 -3.49 -13.42
N GLY A 114 -2.12 -4.51 -13.25
CA GLY A 114 -2.21 -5.76 -14.02
C GLY A 114 -3.58 -6.43 -13.86
N ALA A 115 -4.07 -6.51 -12.63
CA ALA A 115 -5.42 -7.03 -12.35
C ALA A 115 -6.53 -6.20 -13.00
N ALA A 116 -6.43 -4.87 -12.96
CA ALA A 116 -7.40 -3.96 -13.58
C ALA A 116 -7.43 -4.09 -15.12
N ILE A 117 -6.26 -4.21 -15.76
CA ILE A 117 -6.15 -4.39 -17.22
C ILE A 117 -6.75 -5.73 -17.65
N GLN A 118 -6.46 -6.81 -16.92
CA GLN A 118 -7.03 -8.13 -17.23
C GLN A 118 -8.56 -8.13 -17.12
N LEU A 119 -9.11 -7.47 -16.09
CA LEU A 119 -10.55 -7.33 -15.93
C LEU A 119 -11.18 -6.62 -17.13
N ARG A 120 -10.61 -5.47 -17.52
CA ARG A 120 -11.08 -4.67 -18.66
C ARG A 120 -10.99 -5.41 -19.99
N ARG A 121 -9.95 -6.23 -20.19
CA ARG A 121 -9.83 -7.08 -21.39
C ARG A 121 -10.95 -8.11 -21.47
N ARG A 122 -11.29 -8.77 -20.35
CA ARG A 122 -12.39 -9.75 -20.32
C ARG A 122 -13.76 -9.12 -20.57
N GLU A 123 -14.01 -7.92 -20.04
CA GLU A 123 -15.26 -7.19 -20.29
C GLU A 123 -15.45 -6.79 -21.75
N LYS A 124 -14.38 -6.59 -22.52
CA LYS A 124 -14.44 -6.29 -23.96
C LYS A 124 -14.60 -7.52 -24.85
N SER A 125 -14.34 -8.71 -24.32
CA SER A 125 -14.39 -9.98 -25.06
C SER A 125 -15.65 -10.79 -24.78
N ALA A 126 -16.53 -10.29 -23.89
CA ALA A 126 -17.84 -10.84 -23.59
C ALA A 126 -18.93 -9.99 -24.26
#